data_AF-A0A0P9DZE4-F1
#
_entry.id   AF-A0A0P9DZE4-F1
#
_cell.length_a   1.000
_cell.length_b   1.000
_cell.length_c   1.000
_cell.angle_alpha   90.00
_cell.angle_beta   90.00
_cell.angle_gamma   90.00
#
_symmetry.space_group_name_H-M   'P 1'
#
loop_
_entity.id
_entity.type
_entity.pdbx_description
1 polymer ?
#
loop_
_entity_poly.entity_id
_entity_poly.type
_entity_poly.pdbx_seq_one_letter_code
_entity_poly.pdbx_strand_id
1 'polypeptide(L)'
;LPELSRRVNALRIAHRNQWHAMYKPFGWEVLDIRYGGVLTRLESASARLLDYAEGRVDKLEELEQERLVFGQRNRFNNKGAGWSSYYFRIASPNVFFHVLPIF
;
A
#
# COMPACT_ATOMS: atom_id res chain seq x y z
N LEU A 1 1.00 -5.97 13.78
CA LEU A 1 0.31 -5.99 12.47
C LEU A 1 -1.17 -6.39 12.54
N PRO A 2 -1.61 -7.38 13.36
CA PRO A 2 -3.02 -7.78 13.42
C PRO A 2 -4.01 -6.65 13.72
N GLU A 3 -3.70 -5.79 14.70
CA GLU A 3 -4.54 -4.63 15.03
C GLU A 3 -4.61 -3.61 13.88
N LEU A 4 -3.52 -3.41 13.14
CA LEU A 4 -3.51 -2.54 11.98
C LEU A 4 -4.41 -3.09 10.87
N SER A 5 -4.35 -4.40 10.59
CA SER A 5 -5.25 -5.05 9.63
C SER A 5 -6.72 -4.90 10.03
N ARG A 6 -7.05 -5.07 11.32
CA ARG A 6 -8.40 -4.85 11.85
C ARG A 6 -8.88 -3.42 11.61
N ARG A 7 -8.03 -2.42 11.88
CA ARG A 7 -8.32 -1.00 11.65
C ARG A 7 -8.49 -0.65 10.18
N VAL A 8 -7.64 -1.20 9.31
CA VAL A 8 -7.76 -1.01 7.84
C VAL A 8 -9.07 -1.61 7.33
N ASN A 9 -9.47 -2.80 7.81
CA ASN A 9 -10.75 -3.39 7.42
C ASN A 9 -11.95 -2.57 7.96
N ALA A 10 -11.86 -2.04 9.18
CA ALA A 10 -12.89 -1.14 9.71
C ALA A 10 -13.01 0.13 8.84
N LEU A 11 -11.89 0.73 8.44
CA LEU A 11 -11.86 1.87 7.51
C LEU A 11 -12.48 1.53 6.15
N ARG A 12 -12.14 0.36 5.58
CA ARG A 12 -12.72 -0.14 4.33
C ARG A 12 -14.24 -0.24 4.41
N ILE A 13 -14.77 -0.82 5.50
CA ILE A 13 -16.21 -0.96 5.73
C ILE A 13 -16.89 0.41 5.86
N ALA A 14 -16.29 1.33 6.63
CA ALA A 14 -16.82 2.67 6.80
C ALA A 14 -16.87 3.44 5.45
N HIS A 15 -15.80 3.37 4.66
CA HIS A 15 -15.73 4.00 3.35
C HIS A 15 -16.73 3.37 2.36
N ARG A 16 -16.92 2.04 2.40
CA ARG A 16 -17.93 1.37 1.57
C ARG A 16 -19.35 1.88 1.87
N ASN A 17 -19.68 1.97 3.16
CA ASN A 17 -20.98 2.46 3.58
C ASN A 17 -21.20 3.91 3.16
N GLN A 18 -20.16 4.75 3.29
CA GLN A 18 -20.18 6.13 2.81
C GLN A 18 -20.34 6.20 1.28
N TRP A 19 -19.63 5.36 0.52
CA TRP A 19 -19.74 5.32 -0.94
C TRP A 19 -21.16 4.99 -1.39
N HIS A 20 -21.74 3.91 -0.88
CA HIS A 20 -23.10 3.48 -1.26
C HIS A 20 -24.21 4.43 -0.78
N ALA A 21 -23.93 5.30 0.20
CA ALA A 21 -24.85 6.36 0.59
C ALA A 21 -24.86 7.55 -0.40
N MET A 22 -23.77 7.78 -1.15
CA MET A 22 -23.60 8.97 -2.00
C MET A 22 -23.51 8.66 -3.49
N TYR A 23 -23.09 7.46 -3.87
CA TYR A 23 -22.76 7.08 -5.24
C TYR A 23 -23.38 5.74 -5.62
N LYS A 24 -23.47 5.50 -6.93
CA LYS A 24 -23.82 4.18 -7.47
C LYS A 24 -22.73 3.15 -7.09
N PRO A 25 -23.04 1.85 -7.06
CA PRO A 25 -22.07 0.83 -6.69
C PRO A 25 -20.80 0.79 -7.57
N PHE A 26 -20.91 1.16 -8.86
CA PHE A 26 -19.78 1.19 -9.79
C PHE A 26 -18.68 2.15 -9.33
N GLY A 27 -17.42 1.72 -9.43
CA GLY A 27 -16.23 2.45 -8.98
C GLY A 27 -15.78 2.05 -7.58
N TRP A 28 -16.67 1.50 -6.74
CA TRP A 28 -16.28 0.98 -5.43
C TRP A 28 -15.28 -0.18 -5.56
N GLU A 29 -15.44 -1.04 -6.57
CA GLU A 29 -14.55 -2.18 -6.79
C GLU A 29 -13.08 -1.77 -6.94
N VAL A 30 -12.80 -0.58 -7.48
CA VAL A 30 -11.44 -0.04 -7.57
C VAL A 30 -10.87 0.26 -6.19
N LEU A 31 -11.66 0.85 -5.29
CA LEU A 31 -11.23 1.11 -3.91
C LEU A 31 -11.12 -0.19 -3.11
N ASP A 32 -12.02 -1.13 -3.34
CA ASP A 32 -11.98 -2.44 -2.66
C ASP A 32 -10.72 -3.22 -3.00
N ILE A 33 -10.29 -3.21 -4.28
CA ILE A 33 -8.99 -3.75 -4.70
C ILE A 33 -7.83 -3.09 -3.96
N ARG A 34 -7.86 -1.76 -3.78
CA ARG A 34 -6.79 -1.03 -3.08
C ARG A 34 -6.72 -1.39 -1.60
N TYR A 35 -7.87 -1.46 -0.92
CA TYR A 35 -7.90 -1.89 0.47
C TYR A 35 -7.52 -3.37 0.62
N GLY A 36 -7.98 -4.23 -0.28
CA GLY A 36 -7.60 -5.65 -0.34
C GLY A 36 -6.09 -5.80 -0.46
N GLY A 37 -5.45 -5.05 -1.37
CA GLY A 37 -4.00 -5.02 -1.53
C GLY A 37 -3.27 -4.63 -0.23
N VAL A 38 -3.74 -3.61 0.48
CA VAL A 38 -3.15 -3.21 1.78
C VAL A 38 -3.26 -4.33 2.80
N LEU A 39 -4.45 -4.94 2.93
CA LEU A 39 -4.70 -6.03 3.88
C LEU A 39 -3.78 -7.24 3.61
N THR A 40 -3.69 -7.69 2.36
CA THR A 40 -2.82 -8.81 1.98
C THR A 40 -1.34 -8.45 2.16
N ARG A 41 -0.92 -7.20 1.91
CA ARG A 41 0.47 -6.78 2.16
C ARG A 41 0.81 -6.75 3.65
N LEU A 42 -0.13 -6.40 4.53
CA LEU A 42 0.06 -6.49 5.98
C LEU A 42 0.23 -7.94 6.43
N GLU A 43 -0.51 -8.87 5.83
CA GLU A 43 -0.36 -10.31 6.07
C GLU A 43 1.01 -10.82 5.61
N SER A 44 1.42 -10.53 4.37
CA SER A 44 2.75 -10.91 3.88
C SER A 44 3.88 -10.34 4.73
N ALA A 45 3.75 -9.07 5.17
CA ALA A 45 4.73 -8.45 6.06
C ALA A 45 4.78 -9.16 7.41
N SER A 46 3.63 -9.58 7.95
CA SER A 46 3.58 -10.34 9.21
C SER A 46 4.26 -11.70 9.08
N ALA A 47 4.02 -12.43 8.00
CA ALA A 47 4.67 -13.71 7.75
C ALA A 47 6.19 -13.56 7.66
N ARG A 48 6.68 -12.59 6.86
CA ARG A 48 8.13 -12.33 6.72
C ARG A 48 8.79 -11.97 8.05
N LEU A 49 8.16 -11.11 8.86
CA LEU A 49 8.68 -10.74 10.17
C LEU A 49 8.73 -11.92 11.14
N LEU A 50 7.74 -12.81 11.10
CA LEU A 50 7.73 -14.02 11.92
C LEU A 50 8.81 -15.01 11.48
N ASP A 51 8.99 -15.21 10.17
CA ASP A 51 10.06 -16.06 9.64
C ASP A 51 11.44 -15.60 10.14
N TYR A 52 11.67 -14.29 10.16
CA TYR A 52 12.91 -13.73 10.69
C TYR A 52 13.01 -13.91 12.22
N ALA A 53 11.97 -13.57 12.97
CA ALA A 53 11.96 -13.66 14.44
C ALA A 53 12.13 -15.10 14.96
N GLU A 54 11.67 -16.08 14.20
CA GLU A 54 11.78 -17.51 14.51
C GLU A 54 13.05 -18.16 13.93
N GLY A 55 13.93 -17.38 13.30
CA GLY A 55 15.20 -17.87 12.75
C GLY A 55 15.07 -18.75 11.50
N ARG A 56 13.93 -18.70 10.80
CA ARG A 56 13.74 -19.40 9.51
C ARG A 56 14.48 -18.72 8.36
N VAL A 57 14.73 -17.42 8.48
CA VAL A 57 15.53 -16.63 7.53
C VAL A 57 16.48 -15.72 8.30
N ASP A 58 17.71 -15.58 7.79
CA ASP A 58 18.77 -14.83 8.47
C ASP A 58 18.67 -13.31 8.25
N LYS A 59 17.90 -12.88 7.25
CA LYS A 59 17.72 -11.47 6.88
C LYS A 59 16.42 -11.23 6.13
N LEU A 60 15.97 -9.98 6.15
CA LEU A 60 14.82 -9.51 5.40
C LEU A 60 15.29 -8.55 4.32
N GLU A 61 15.50 -9.07 3.09
CA GLU A 61 16.08 -8.33 1.96
C GLU A 61 15.37 -7.00 1.69
N GLU A 62 14.05 -6.95 1.92
CA GLU A 62 13.21 -5.76 1.76
C GLU A 62 13.57 -4.64 2.76
N LEU A 63 14.14 -4.98 3.92
CA LEU A 63 14.56 -4.05 4.97
C LEU A 63 16.05 -3.65 4.87
N GLU A 64 16.84 -4.40 4.09
CA GLU A 64 18.26 -4.07 3.84
C GLU A 64 18.44 -2.95 2.79
N GLN A 65 17.38 -2.59 2.08
CA GLN A 65 17.45 -1.58 1.02
C GLN A 65 17.49 -0.15 1.58
N GLU A 66 18.35 0.69 0.99
CA GLU A 66 18.37 2.12 1.28
C GLU A 66 17.05 2.79 0.87
N ARG A 67 16.43 3.55 1.78
CA ARG A 67 15.22 4.32 1.47
C ARG A 67 15.55 5.63 0.78
N LEU A 68 15.35 5.66 -0.54
CA LEU A 68 15.51 6.87 -1.35
C LEU A 68 14.31 7.82 -1.24
N VAL A 69 14.52 9.08 -1.62
CA VAL A 69 13.45 10.09 -1.68
C VAL A 69 12.41 9.70 -2.74
N PHE A 70 11.13 9.62 -2.34
CA PHE A 70 10.04 9.14 -3.20
C PHE A 70 9.83 9.98 -4.48
N GLY A 71 10.05 11.29 -4.44
CA GLY A 71 9.80 12.17 -5.58
C GLY A 71 10.65 13.44 -5.58
N GLN A 72 10.84 14.02 -6.77
CA GLN A 72 11.75 15.16 -6.97
C GLN A 72 11.35 16.42 -6.18
N ARG A 73 10.08 16.54 -5.78
CA ARG A 73 9.56 17.71 -5.04
C ARG A 73 10.13 17.86 -3.62
N ASN A 74 10.71 16.80 -3.03
CA ASN A 74 11.37 16.84 -1.71
C ASN A 74 12.90 16.71 -1.78
N ARG A 75 13.51 17.02 -2.94
CA ARG A 75 14.97 16.86 -3.15
C ARG A 75 15.87 17.71 -2.24
N PHE A 76 15.35 18.78 -1.66
CA PHE A 76 16.21 19.83 -1.08
C PHE A 76 16.38 19.80 0.43
N ASN A 77 15.70 18.91 1.18
CA ASN A 77 15.80 18.96 2.64
C ASN A 77 15.70 17.60 3.37
N ASN A 78 15.44 16.48 2.70
CA ASN A 78 15.12 15.19 3.34
C ASN A 78 14.07 15.32 4.47
N LYS A 79 13.23 16.36 4.42
CA LYS A 79 12.31 16.75 5.48
C LYS A 79 10.99 17.20 4.87
N GLY A 80 9.92 16.46 5.11
CA GLY A 80 8.57 16.86 4.72
C GLY A 80 7.73 15.70 4.21
N ALA A 81 6.42 15.92 4.17
CA ALA A 81 5.50 15.00 3.52
C ALA A 81 5.73 15.04 2.01
N GLY A 82 6.06 13.90 1.40
CA GLY A 82 6.05 13.77 -0.05
C GLY A 82 4.63 13.92 -0.61
N TRP A 83 4.50 14.12 -1.92
CA TRP A 83 3.20 14.16 -2.59
C TRP A 83 3.17 13.19 -3.77
N SER A 84 2.10 12.41 -3.85
CA SER A 84 1.74 11.59 -5.01
C SER A 84 0.24 11.40 -5.04
N SER A 85 -0.36 11.60 -6.22
CA SER A 85 -1.78 11.31 -6.46
C SER A 85 -2.00 9.97 -7.19
N TYR A 86 -0.92 9.26 -7.52
CA TYR A 86 -0.97 8.01 -8.28
C TYR A 86 -0.81 6.81 -7.35
N TYR A 87 -1.93 6.13 -7.05
CA TYR A 87 -1.94 4.97 -6.15
C TYR A 87 -0.89 3.92 -6.53
N PHE A 88 -0.80 3.56 -7.81
CA PHE A 88 0.13 2.52 -8.27
C PHE A 88 1.60 2.86 -7.99
N ARG A 89 1.98 4.15 -8.01
CA ARG A 89 3.35 4.60 -7.69
C ARG A 89 3.64 4.52 -6.19
N ILE A 90 2.60 4.64 -5.37
CA ILE A 90 2.70 4.60 -3.90
C ILE A 90 2.74 3.15 -3.44
N ALA A 91 1.90 2.29 -4.03
CA ALA A 91 1.70 0.92 -3.57
C ALA A 91 2.90 0.00 -3.87
N SER A 92 3.62 0.22 -4.97
CA SER A 92 4.74 -0.62 -5.37
C SER A 92 5.72 0.14 -6.27
N PRO A 93 7.04 -0.09 -6.14
CA PRO A 93 8.03 0.35 -7.12
C PRO A 93 8.03 -0.53 -8.40
N ASN A 94 7.38 -1.69 -8.36
CA ASN A 94 7.30 -2.63 -9.49
C ASN A 94 6.17 -2.28 -10.47
N VAL A 95 6.17 -2.96 -11.62
CA VAL A 95 5.10 -2.84 -12.62
C VAL A 95 3.78 -3.31 -12.00
N PHE A 96 2.89 -2.36 -11.74
CA PHE A 96 1.57 -2.59 -11.17
C PHE A 96 0.45 -2.52 -12.23
N PHE A 97 0.75 -1.93 -13.39
CA PHE A 97 -0.12 -1.79 -14.54
C PHE A 97 0.77 -1.56 -15.77
N HIS A 98 0.40 -2.15 -16.92
CA HIS A 98 0.98 -1.76 -18.18
C HIS A 98 0.30 -0.47 -18.64
N VAL A 99 1.09 0.59 -18.85
CA VAL A 99 0.65 1.69 -19.70
C VAL A 99 0.56 1.08 -21.10
N LEU A 100 -0.64 0.72 -21.57
CA LEU A 100 -0.83 0.62 -23.01
C LEU A 100 -0.50 2.01 -23.56
N PRO A 101 0.34 2.12 -24.61
CA PRO A 101 0.60 3.42 -25.22
C PRO A 101 -0.75 4.03 -25.58
N ILE A 102 -1.05 5.17 -24.98
CA ILE A 102 -2.17 6.00 -25.40
C ILE A 102 -1.70 6.53 -26.76
N PHE A 103 -2.21 5.93 -27.83
CA PHE A 103 -2.06 6.46 -29.18
C PHE A 103 -2.64 7.88 -29.25
#